data_AF-X0VPW0-F1
#
_entry.id   AF-X0VPW0-F1
#
_cell.length_a   1.000
_cell.length_b   1.000
_cell.length_c   1.000
_cell.angle_alpha   90.00
_cell.angle_beta   90.00
_cell.angle_gamma   90.00
#
_symmetry.space_group_name_H-M   'P 1'
#
loop_
_entity.id
_entity.type
_entity.pdbx_description
1 polymer ?
#
loop_
_entity_poly.entity_id
_entity_poly.type
_entity_poly.pdbx_seq_one_letter_code
_entity_poly.pdbx_strand_id
1 'polypeptide(L)'
;LDADSQDILIYLWQNRHARIEELAEVIGDPTHMDVLLRIREHINPTAVKVIGCSILSFEKSKFDLKTGQKVLFSWWIEGLRERKEVKQVLLDIFDEGEYLNIIMELPGVKAEDILFKLEDKKITISASSISKKYHEEIDLPAEVDTKSFHNSFNNNVLEIKLKKAELGMLKDG
;
A
#
# COMPACT_ATOMS: atom_id res chain seq x y z
N LEU A 1 -5.30 -24.88 -15.18
CA LEU A 1 -6.28 -23.89 -15.69
C LEU A 1 -6.71 -24.33 -17.07
N ASP A 2 -8.01 -24.35 -17.34
CA ASP A 2 -8.61 -24.54 -18.66
C ASP A 2 -8.25 -23.38 -19.61
N ALA A 3 -8.55 -23.55 -20.91
CA ALA A 3 -8.22 -22.58 -21.96
C ALA A 3 -8.88 -21.21 -21.70
N ASP A 4 -10.19 -21.17 -21.47
CA ASP A 4 -10.93 -19.93 -21.17
C ASP A 4 -10.31 -19.17 -19.98
N SER A 5 -9.97 -19.89 -18.91
CA SER A 5 -9.33 -19.29 -17.74
C SER A 5 -7.94 -18.72 -18.05
N GLN A 6 -7.18 -19.35 -18.96
CA GLN A 6 -5.90 -18.81 -19.43
C GLN A 6 -6.10 -17.56 -20.28
N ASP A 7 -7.11 -17.54 -21.15
CA ASP A 7 -7.42 -16.41 -22.02
C ASP A 7 -7.83 -15.17 -21.21
N ILE A 8 -8.68 -15.34 -20.17
CA ILE A 8 -9.00 -14.28 -19.21
C ILE A 8 -7.72 -13.70 -18.58
N LEU A 9 -6.80 -14.57 -18.14
CA LEU A 9 -5.57 -14.14 -17.49
C LEU A 9 -4.63 -13.41 -18.46
N ILE A 10 -4.50 -13.88 -19.70
CA ILE A 10 -3.70 -13.24 -20.74
C ILE A 10 -4.26 -11.86 -21.07
N TYR A 11 -5.58 -11.75 -21.24
CA TYR A 11 -6.23 -10.48 -21.53
C TYR A 11 -6.04 -9.47 -20.39
N LEU A 12 -6.27 -9.90 -19.16
CA LEU A 12 -6.07 -9.04 -17.98
C LEU A 12 -4.60 -8.70 -17.75
N TRP A 13 -3.65 -9.57 -18.12
CA TRP A 13 -2.23 -9.25 -18.07
C TRP A 13 -1.86 -8.12 -19.03
N GLN A 14 -2.44 -8.13 -20.24
CA GLN A 14 -2.20 -7.10 -21.26
C GLN A 14 -2.88 -5.77 -20.94
N ASN A 15 -4.10 -5.83 -20.40
CA ASN A 15 -4.98 -4.67 -20.19
C ASN A 15 -5.03 -4.17 -18.73
N ARG A 16 -4.46 -4.92 -17.77
CA ARG A 16 -4.47 -4.74 -16.30
C ARG A 16 -5.82 -4.85 -15.61
N HIS A 17 -6.85 -4.41 -16.29
CA HIS A 17 -8.23 -4.50 -15.88
C HIS A 17 -9.11 -4.79 -17.09
N ALA A 18 -10.32 -5.27 -16.82
CA ALA A 18 -11.36 -5.45 -17.81
C ALA A 18 -12.71 -5.30 -17.14
N ARG A 19 -13.70 -4.81 -17.87
CA ARG A 19 -15.11 -4.98 -17.49
C ARG A 19 -15.52 -6.44 -17.69
N ILE A 20 -16.64 -6.83 -17.09
CA ILE A 20 -17.09 -8.21 -17.18
C ILE A 20 -17.55 -8.58 -18.60
N GLU A 21 -18.09 -7.60 -19.33
CA GLU A 21 -18.47 -7.72 -20.74
C GLU A 21 -17.25 -8.07 -21.60
N GLU A 22 -16.13 -7.37 -21.40
CA GLU A 22 -14.88 -7.59 -22.12
C GLU A 22 -14.30 -8.99 -21.84
N LEU A 23 -14.43 -9.47 -20.59
CA LEU A 23 -14.01 -10.83 -20.23
C LEU A 23 -14.91 -11.91 -20.84
N ALA A 24 -16.20 -11.61 -21.02
CA ALA A 24 -17.10 -12.52 -21.71
C ALA A 24 -16.72 -12.62 -23.20
N GLU A 25 -16.51 -11.49 -23.87
CA GLU A 25 -16.08 -11.45 -25.27
C GLU A 25 -14.80 -12.28 -25.51
N VAL A 26 -13.83 -12.19 -24.60
CA VAL A 26 -12.55 -12.92 -24.68
C VAL A 26 -12.72 -14.44 -24.75
N ILE A 27 -13.70 -14.99 -24.05
CA ILE A 27 -13.92 -16.45 -23.97
C ILE A 27 -15.13 -16.91 -24.78
N GLY A 28 -15.59 -16.08 -25.73
CA GLY A 28 -16.64 -16.42 -26.69
C GLY A 28 -18.07 -16.13 -26.22
N ASP A 29 -18.30 -14.95 -25.63
CA ASP A 29 -19.61 -14.42 -25.25
C ASP A 29 -20.46 -15.30 -24.30
N PRO A 30 -19.90 -15.92 -23.25
CA PRO A 30 -20.72 -16.57 -22.24
C PRO A 30 -21.44 -15.53 -21.38
N THR A 31 -22.29 -16.00 -20.47
CA THR A 31 -22.96 -15.07 -19.56
C THR A 31 -21.98 -14.45 -18.58
N HIS A 32 -22.29 -13.25 -18.09
CA HIS A 32 -21.51 -12.63 -17.01
C HIS A 32 -21.37 -13.56 -15.80
N MET A 33 -22.40 -14.35 -15.50
CA MET A 33 -22.36 -15.31 -14.39
C MET A 33 -21.33 -16.42 -14.63
N ASP A 34 -21.18 -16.90 -15.86
CA ASP A 34 -20.18 -17.92 -16.21
C ASP A 34 -18.76 -17.38 -16.01
N VAL A 35 -18.53 -16.13 -16.39
CA VAL A 35 -17.26 -15.43 -16.13
C VAL A 35 -17.01 -15.33 -14.62
N LEU A 36 -18.02 -14.93 -13.84
CA LEU A 36 -17.91 -14.81 -12.38
C LEU A 36 -17.57 -16.14 -11.70
N LEU A 37 -18.28 -17.21 -12.06
CA LEU A 37 -18.07 -18.55 -11.50
C LEU A 37 -16.67 -19.04 -11.87
N ARG A 38 -16.23 -18.85 -13.10
CA ARG A 38 -14.87 -19.21 -13.52
C ARG A 38 -13.80 -18.46 -12.72
N ILE A 39 -13.96 -17.16 -12.52
CA ILE A 39 -13.03 -16.39 -11.68
C ILE A 39 -13.03 -16.91 -10.23
N ARG A 40 -14.21 -17.12 -9.64
CA ARG A 40 -14.36 -17.45 -8.21
C ARG A 40 -14.04 -18.90 -7.86
N GLU A 41 -14.33 -19.83 -8.75
CA GLU A 41 -14.24 -21.26 -8.47
C GLU A 41 -13.02 -21.92 -9.12
N HIS A 42 -12.46 -21.30 -10.16
CA HIS A 42 -11.36 -21.88 -10.93
C HIS A 42 -10.09 -21.01 -10.84
N ILE A 43 -10.14 -19.76 -11.29
CA ILE A 43 -8.94 -18.91 -11.40
C ILE A 43 -8.37 -18.56 -10.02
N ASN A 44 -9.14 -17.90 -9.16
CA ASN A 44 -8.66 -17.47 -7.85
C ASN A 44 -8.29 -18.65 -6.94
N PRO A 45 -9.09 -19.72 -6.82
CA PRO A 45 -8.69 -20.88 -6.01
C PRO A 45 -7.42 -21.57 -6.52
N THR A 46 -7.21 -21.62 -7.84
CA THR A 46 -5.96 -22.14 -8.41
C THR A 46 -4.79 -21.24 -8.04
N ALA A 47 -4.95 -19.91 -8.16
CA ALA A 47 -3.91 -18.97 -7.75
C ALA A 47 -3.56 -19.10 -6.26
N VAL A 48 -4.55 -19.23 -5.37
CA VAL A 48 -4.32 -19.46 -3.94
C VAL A 48 -3.51 -20.74 -3.69
N LYS A 49 -3.80 -21.83 -4.42
CA LYS A 49 -3.05 -23.09 -4.30
C LYS A 49 -1.60 -22.98 -4.77
N VAL A 50 -1.34 -22.19 -5.82
CA VAL A 50 -0.02 -22.11 -6.47
C VAL A 50 0.86 -21.04 -5.83
N ILE A 51 0.30 -19.88 -5.50
CA ILE A 51 1.04 -18.69 -5.04
C ILE A 51 0.52 -18.09 -3.73
N GLY A 52 -0.48 -18.70 -3.08
CA GLY A 52 -0.95 -18.31 -1.75
C GLY A 52 -1.93 -17.13 -1.71
N CYS A 53 -2.34 -16.57 -2.85
CA CYS A 53 -3.31 -15.47 -2.90
C CYS A 53 -4.22 -15.52 -4.13
N SER A 54 -5.38 -14.84 -4.04
CA SER A 54 -6.23 -14.55 -5.20
C SER A 54 -5.56 -13.50 -6.07
N ILE A 55 -5.73 -13.61 -7.39
CA ILE A 55 -5.11 -12.71 -8.36
C ILE A 55 -6.10 -11.85 -9.11
N LEU A 56 -7.41 -12.13 -9.01
CA LEU A 56 -8.45 -11.32 -9.64
C LEU A 56 -9.41 -10.76 -8.58
N SER A 57 -9.57 -9.44 -8.55
CA SER A 57 -10.56 -8.76 -7.69
C SER A 57 -11.44 -7.82 -8.51
N PHE A 58 -12.70 -7.68 -8.10
CA PHE A 58 -13.60 -6.67 -8.64
C PHE A 58 -13.49 -5.40 -7.81
N GLU A 59 -13.24 -4.27 -8.47
CA GLU A 59 -13.13 -2.97 -7.83
C GLU A 59 -14.22 -2.03 -8.34
N LYS A 60 -15.01 -1.47 -7.42
CA LYS A 60 -16.02 -0.45 -7.76
C LYS A 60 -15.36 0.84 -8.26
N SER A 61 -14.16 1.14 -7.79
CA SER A 61 -13.37 2.31 -8.20
C SER A 61 -11.90 2.08 -7.87
N LYS A 62 -11.00 2.24 -8.84
CA LYS A 62 -9.55 2.15 -8.63
C LYS A 62 -8.81 3.08 -9.60
N PHE A 63 -7.72 3.68 -9.13
CA PHE A 63 -6.88 4.57 -9.94
C PHE A 63 -5.87 3.75 -10.75
N ASP A 64 -5.89 3.88 -12.06
CA ASP A 64 -4.90 3.27 -12.94
C ASP A 64 -3.60 4.09 -12.88
N LEU A 65 -2.55 3.52 -12.27
CA LEU A 65 -1.27 4.21 -12.07
C LEU A 65 -0.48 4.48 -13.37
N LYS A 66 -0.88 3.90 -14.51
CA LYS A 66 -0.19 4.10 -15.80
C LYS A 66 -0.84 5.23 -16.59
N THR A 67 -2.16 5.28 -16.59
CA THR A 67 -2.93 6.28 -17.33
C THR A 67 -3.31 7.48 -16.48
N GLY A 68 -3.25 7.35 -15.14
CA GLY A 68 -3.67 8.38 -14.20
C GLY A 68 -5.19 8.55 -14.12
N GLN A 69 -5.96 7.58 -14.63
CA GLN A 69 -7.42 7.67 -14.70
C GLN A 69 -8.08 6.88 -13.57
N LYS A 70 -9.21 7.41 -13.09
CA LYS A 70 -10.09 6.69 -12.17
C LYS A 70 -10.99 5.74 -12.99
N VAL A 71 -10.85 4.45 -12.76
CA VAL A 71 -11.62 3.41 -13.44
C VAL A 71 -12.66 2.86 -12.48
N LEU A 72 -13.88 2.63 -12.97
CA LEU A 72 -15.03 2.22 -12.18
C LEU A 72 -15.50 0.82 -12.60
N PHE A 73 -15.91 0.02 -11.62
CA PHE A 73 -16.58 -1.28 -11.81
C PHE A 73 -15.84 -2.23 -12.77
N SER A 74 -14.58 -2.53 -12.48
CA SER A 74 -13.76 -3.42 -13.33
C SER A 74 -13.13 -4.56 -12.54
N TRP A 75 -12.89 -5.67 -13.22
CA TRP A 75 -12.02 -6.76 -12.78
C TRP A 75 -10.57 -6.36 -12.99
N TRP A 76 -9.75 -6.56 -11.98
CA TRP A 76 -8.33 -6.25 -12.03
C TRP A 76 -7.53 -7.52 -11.88
N ILE A 77 -6.43 -7.63 -12.62
CA ILE A 77 -5.35 -8.50 -12.17
C ILE A 77 -4.71 -7.81 -10.97
N GLU A 78 -5.02 -8.33 -9.79
CA GLU A 78 -4.19 -8.19 -8.61
C GLU A 78 -2.94 -9.04 -8.85
N GLY A 79 -2.15 -8.64 -9.85
CA GLY A 79 -0.85 -9.21 -10.10
C GLY A 79 -0.07 -9.07 -8.82
N LEU A 80 0.47 -10.20 -8.33
CA LEU A 80 1.38 -10.29 -7.18
C LEU A 80 1.48 -8.94 -6.50
N ARG A 81 0.54 -8.63 -5.59
CA ARG A 81 0.72 -7.48 -4.71
C ARG A 81 2.21 -7.50 -4.39
N GLU A 82 2.93 -6.39 -4.59
CA GLU A 82 4.10 -6.10 -3.75
C GLU A 82 3.73 -6.67 -2.41
N ARG A 83 4.39 -7.77 -2.06
CA ARG A 83 3.88 -8.74 -1.10
C ARG A 83 3.24 -7.92 0.01
N LYS A 84 1.91 -7.85 0.10
CA LYS A 84 1.28 -7.46 1.37
C LYS A 84 1.34 -8.72 2.24
N GLU A 85 2.53 -9.34 2.36
CA GLU A 85 3.17 -9.21 3.65
C GLU A 85 3.23 -7.70 3.88
N VAL A 86 2.18 -7.15 4.50
CA VAL A 86 2.49 -6.15 5.48
C VAL A 86 3.41 -6.92 6.44
N LYS A 87 4.70 -7.03 6.12
CA LYS A 87 5.69 -6.80 7.15
C LYS A 87 5.25 -5.43 7.60
N GLN A 88 4.45 -5.42 8.67
CA GLN A 88 4.35 -4.24 9.48
C GLN A 88 5.81 -3.94 9.72
N VAL A 89 6.30 -2.94 9.01
CA VAL A 89 7.52 -2.29 9.43
C VAL A 89 7.29 -2.08 10.91
N LEU A 90 8.17 -2.62 11.74
CA LEU A 90 8.05 -2.40 13.18
C LEU A 90 8.01 -0.90 13.36
N LEU A 91 6.86 -0.42 13.81
CA LEU A 91 6.53 0.97 14.01
C LEU A 91 5.90 1.03 15.38
N ASP A 92 6.65 1.57 16.33
CA ASP A 92 6.20 1.75 17.69
C ASP A 92 6.38 3.22 18.09
N ILE A 93 5.45 3.70 18.91
CA ILE A 93 5.48 5.05 19.47
C ILE A 93 5.50 4.89 20.98
N PHE A 94 6.56 5.37 21.60
CA PHE A 94 6.72 5.38 23.05
C PHE A 94 6.47 6.79 23.57
N ASP A 95 5.55 6.90 24.52
CA ASP A 95 5.37 8.11 25.31
C ASP A 95 6.38 8.08 26.48
N GLU A 96 7.43 8.89 26.40
CA GLU A 96 8.49 9.00 27.41
C GLU A 96 8.29 10.24 28.30
N GLY A 97 7.04 10.63 28.56
CA GLY A 97 6.71 11.78 29.41
C GLY A 97 6.77 13.09 28.63
N GLU A 98 7.93 13.75 28.62
CA GLU A 98 8.15 15.01 27.88
C GLU A 98 8.37 14.82 26.38
N TYR A 99 8.71 13.59 25.97
CA TYR A 99 9.04 13.26 24.59
C TYR A 99 8.17 12.12 24.05
N LEU A 100 7.99 12.12 22.73
CA LEU A 100 7.56 10.97 21.97
C LEU A 100 8.79 10.39 21.27
N ASN A 101 8.97 9.07 21.38
CA ASN A 101 10.00 8.34 20.66
C ASN A 101 9.33 7.40 19.64
N ILE A 102 9.65 7.58 18.36
CA ILE A 102 9.08 6.81 17.25
C ILE A 102 10.20 5.94 16.68
N ILE A 103 9.98 4.63 16.64
CA ILE A 103 10.95 3.66 16.14
C ILE A 103 10.36 2.99 14.91
N MET A 104 11.09 2.97 13.79
CA MET A 104 10.64 2.43 12.51
C MET A 104 11.73 1.63 11.78
N GLU A 105 11.44 0.41 11.31
CA GLU A 105 12.36 -0.36 10.45
C GLU A 105 12.27 0.01 8.95
N LEU A 106 13.36 0.49 8.37
CA LEU A 106 13.45 0.82 6.94
C LEU A 106 14.56 0.01 6.24
N PRO A 107 14.38 -1.32 6.04
CA PRO A 107 15.41 -2.17 5.44
C PRO A 107 15.73 -1.77 4.01
N GLY A 108 17.03 -1.58 3.75
CA GLY A 108 17.56 -1.26 2.43
C GLY A 108 17.37 0.19 1.99
N VAL A 109 16.95 1.07 2.91
CA VAL A 109 16.89 2.52 2.70
C VAL A 109 18.20 3.15 3.15
N LYS A 110 18.65 4.20 2.46
CA LYS A 110 19.74 5.05 2.94
C LYS A 110 19.19 6.24 3.71
N ALA A 111 19.93 6.74 4.69
CA ALA A 111 19.52 7.89 5.49
C ALA A 111 19.13 9.12 4.64
N GLU A 112 19.88 9.36 3.56
CA GLU A 112 19.66 10.47 2.62
C GLU A 112 18.34 10.38 1.82
N ASP A 113 17.77 9.18 1.73
CA ASP A 113 16.53 8.91 0.99
C ASP A 113 15.28 8.96 1.89
N ILE A 114 15.42 9.36 3.16
CA ILE A 114 14.32 9.49 4.11
C ILE A 114 13.85 10.94 4.19
N LEU A 115 12.57 11.14 3.94
CA LEU A 115 11.89 12.43 3.99
C LEU A 115 10.89 12.43 5.14
N PHE A 116 10.91 13.51 5.90
CA PHE A 116 10.02 13.75 7.02
C PHE A 116 9.15 14.97 6.73
N LYS A 117 7.87 14.86 7.06
CA LYS A 117 6.97 15.99 7.17
C LYS A 117 6.36 15.95 8.55
N LEU A 118 6.59 16.98 9.35
CA LEU A 118 6.03 17.08 10.69
C LEU A 118 5.03 18.23 10.73
N GLU A 119 3.83 17.93 11.18
CA GLU A 119 2.72 18.84 11.44
C GLU A 119 2.28 18.61 12.89
N ASP A 120 1.68 19.62 13.54
CA ASP A 120 1.41 19.69 14.99
C ASP A 120 1.20 18.34 15.70
N LYS A 121 0.32 17.49 15.16
CA LYS A 121 -0.03 16.16 15.71
C LYS A 121 0.13 15.01 14.72
N LYS A 122 0.90 15.19 13.65
CA LYS A 122 1.09 14.16 12.62
C LYS A 122 2.51 14.20 12.07
N ILE A 123 3.10 13.03 11.92
CA ILE A 123 4.34 12.88 11.16
C ILE A 123 4.11 11.98 9.95
N THR A 124 4.59 12.42 8.79
CA THR A 124 4.68 11.61 7.58
C THR A 124 6.13 11.24 7.34
N ILE A 125 6.38 9.94 7.17
CA ILE A 125 7.70 9.39 6.87
C ILE A 125 7.63 8.75 5.49
N SER A 126 8.40 9.29 4.54
CA SER A 126 8.51 8.74 3.20
C SER A 126 9.95 8.31 2.95
N ALA A 127 10.16 7.10 2.46
CA ALA A 127 11.48 6.64 2.07
C ALA A 127 11.39 5.76 0.84
N SER A 128 12.42 5.81 0.00
CA SER A 128 12.50 4.95 -1.18
C SER A 128 13.87 4.31 -1.32
N SER A 129 13.88 3.06 -1.76
CA SER A 129 15.05 2.36 -2.26
C SER A 129 14.78 1.86 -3.68
N ILE A 130 15.79 1.23 -4.27
CA ILE A 130 15.68 0.61 -5.61
C ILE A 130 14.55 -0.43 -5.67
N SER A 131 14.25 -1.11 -4.56
CA SER A 131 13.32 -2.23 -4.51
C SER A 131 12.09 -2.02 -3.62
N LYS A 132 12.03 -0.94 -2.81
CA LYS A 132 10.96 -0.70 -1.86
C LYS A 132 10.63 0.79 -1.73
N LYS A 133 9.36 1.09 -1.46
CA LYS A 133 8.90 2.42 -1.06
C LYS A 133 8.16 2.29 0.26
N TYR A 134 8.41 3.23 1.16
CA TYR A 134 7.78 3.37 2.46
C TYR A 134 7.06 4.71 2.47
N HIS A 135 5.82 4.72 2.94
CA HIS A 135 5.05 5.94 3.14
C HIS A 135 4.08 5.70 4.30
N GLU A 136 4.42 6.23 5.46
CA GLU A 136 3.61 6.11 6.66
C GLU A 136 3.14 7.49 7.11
N GLU A 137 1.86 7.61 7.43
CA GLU A 137 1.28 8.74 8.13
C GLU A 137 0.93 8.30 9.55
N ILE A 138 1.52 8.96 10.53
CA ILE A 138 1.42 8.59 11.93
C ILE A 138 0.74 9.74 12.68
N ASP A 139 -0.46 9.49 13.19
CA ASP A 139 -1.11 10.41 14.13
C ASP A 139 -0.42 10.28 15.51
N LEU A 140 0.05 11.41 16.02
CA LEU A 140 0.78 11.46 17.28
C LEU A 140 -0.20 11.51 18.46
N PRO A 141 0.10 10.85 19.59
CA PRO A 141 -0.76 10.89 20.78
C PRO A 141 -0.84 12.29 21.43
N ALA A 142 0.14 13.15 21.18
CA ALA A 142 0.21 14.52 21.67
C ALA A 142 0.71 15.48 20.58
N GLU A 143 0.40 16.76 20.72
CA GLU A 143 1.04 17.81 19.92
C GLU A 143 2.52 17.89 20.26
N VAL A 144 3.35 18.22 19.26
CA VAL A 144 4.80 18.27 19.39
C VAL A 144 5.36 19.63 18.96
N ASP A 145 6.49 20.02 19.55
CA ASP A 145 7.27 21.15 19.05
C ASP A 145 7.98 20.73 17.77
N THR A 146 7.54 21.27 16.63
CA THR A 146 8.10 20.96 15.32
C THR A 146 9.57 21.33 15.17
N LYS A 147 10.10 22.21 16.03
CA LYS A 147 11.52 22.60 16.07
C LYS A 147 12.39 21.62 16.84
N SER A 148 11.79 20.74 17.64
CA SER A 148 12.51 19.76 18.48
C SER A 148 12.90 18.47 17.75
N PHE A 149 12.71 18.42 16.43
CA PHE A 149 12.90 17.23 15.60
C PHE A 149 14.35 16.72 15.64
N HIS A 150 14.55 15.54 16.24
CA HIS A 150 15.81 14.82 16.21
C HIS A 150 15.58 13.41 15.68
N ASN A 151 16.49 12.92 14.82
CA ASN A 151 16.42 11.55 14.32
C ASN A 151 17.80 10.90 14.28
N SER A 152 17.82 9.57 14.34
CA SER A 152 18.98 8.75 14.04
C SER A 152 18.57 7.56 13.16
N PHE A 153 19.46 7.11 12.28
CA PHE A 153 19.20 5.97 11.42
C PHE A 153 20.41 5.03 11.41
N ASN A 154 20.27 3.88 12.08
CA ASN A 154 21.35 2.91 12.25
C ASN A 154 20.81 1.49 12.04
N ASN A 155 21.56 0.65 11.31
CA ASN A 155 21.21 -0.75 11.07
C ASN A 155 19.79 -0.96 10.51
N ASN A 156 19.34 -0.07 9.64
CA ASN A 156 17.98 -0.02 9.09
C ASN A 156 16.88 0.35 10.09
N VAL A 157 17.21 0.83 11.29
CA VAL A 157 16.25 1.33 12.29
C VAL A 157 16.34 2.83 12.34
N LEU A 158 15.21 3.48 12.11
CA LEU A 158 14.98 4.91 12.26
C LEU A 158 14.40 5.15 13.66
N GLU A 159 15.04 6.03 14.41
CA GLU A 159 14.55 6.53 15.70
C GLU A 159 14.32 8.03 15.58
N ILE A 160 13.14 8.52 15.95
CA ILE A 160 12.77 9.93 15.94
C ILE A 160 12.31 10.32 17.33
N LYS A 161 12.96 11.36 17.88
CA LYS A 161 12.59 11.94 19.17
C LYS A 161 11.98 13.32 18.97
N LEU A 162 10.77 13.50 19.49
CA LEU A 162 9.99 14.74 19.40
C LEU A 162 9.63 15.21 20.82
N LYS A 163 9.89 16.48 21.16
CA LYS A 163 9.41 17.07 22.42
C LYS A 163 7.93 17.37 22.26
N LYS A 164 7.11 17.02 23.26
CA LYS A 164 5.70 17.43 23.29
C LYS A 164 5.60 18.94 23.41
N ALA A 165 4.62 19.53 22.73
CA ALA A 165 4.32 20.94 22.88
C ALA A 165 3.83 21.19 24.31
N GLU A 166 4.39 22.20 24.97
CA GLU A 166 3.85 22.69 26.23
C GLU A 166 2.47 23.31 25.95
N LEU A 167 1.47 22.97 26.76
CA LEU A 167 0.08 23.41 26.64
C LEU A 167 0.00 24.94 26.87
N GLY A 168 0.39 25.74 25.89
CA GLY A 168 0.53 27.19 26.04
C GLY A 168 1.23 27.96 24.92
N MET A 169 1.79 27.32 23.89
CA MET A 169 2.51 28.01 22.81
C MET A 169 1.94 27.75 21.41
N LEU A 170 0.61 27.76 21.29
CA LEU A 170 -0.07 27.87 19.98
C LEU A 170 -0.61 29.30 19.80
N LYS A 171 0.30 30.28 19.68
CA LYS A 171 0.05 31.51 18.92
C LYS A 171 1.35 32.03 18.31
N ASP A 172 1.20 32.45 17.06
CA ASP A 172 2.07 33.29 16.23
C ASP A 172 3.11 32.59 15.35
N GLY A 173 2.85 32.65 14.03
CA GLY A 173 3.73 32.28 12.93
C GLY A 173 2.99 32.13 11.62
#